data_AF-A0AAV8VPC6-F1
#
_entry.id   AF-A0AAV8VPC6-F1
#
_cell.length_a   1.000
_cell.length_b   1.000
_cell.length_c   1.000
_cell.angle_alpha   90.00
_cell.angle_beta   90.00
_cell.angle_gamma   90.00
#
_symmetry.space_group_name_H-M   'P 1'
#
loop_
_entity.id
_entity.type
_entity.pdbx_description
1 polymer ?
#
loop_
_entity_poly.entity_id
_entity_poly.type
_entity_poly.pdbx_seq_one_letter_code
_entity_poly.pdbx_strand_id
1 'polypeptide(L)'
;MLTLILAAVVGGFLFYYFIVKPLHYWTDRGVQQGNPKLIFGDSWDSIRGKENIMEMFIRFYNQCPGTRYSGIYQFFMPTLLIRDPDLIKQITVKDFDHFTDHRSLVPEDGDPLWSKNLVALKGKVDIIKITYDE
;
A
#
# COMPACT_ATOMS: atom_id res chain seq x y z
N MET A 1 12.02 -12.93 37.10
CA MET A 1 10.80 -13.57 36.53
C MET A 1 9.73 -12.55 36.19
N LEU A 2 9.27 -11.72 37.14
CA LEU A 2 8.27 -10.67 36.87
C LEU A 2 8.66 -9.71 35.73
N THR A 3 9.91 -9.26 35.69
CA THR A 3 10.43 -8.37 34.64
C THR A 3 10.40 -8.99 33.24
N LEU A 4 10.69 -10.29 33.13
CA LEU A 4 10.64 -11.03 31.86
C LEU A 4 9.20 -11.19 31.36
N ILE A 5 8.25 -11.45 32.28
CA ILE A 5 6.82 -11.52 31.96
C ILE A 5 6.32 -10.16 31.47
N LEU A 6 6.71 -9.08 32.16
CA LEU A 6 6.31 -7.72 31.77
C LEU A 6 6.88 -7.34 30.40
N ALA A 7 8.14 -7.67 30.13
CA ALA A 7 8.77 -7.46 28.82
C ALA A 7 8.07 -8.26 27.70
N ALA A 8 7.67 -9.50 27.97
CA ALA A 8 6.93 -10.32 27.01
C ALA A 8 5.54 -9.76 26.70
N VAL A 9 4.81 -9.27 27.72
CA VAL A 9 3.49 -8.64 27.54
C VAL A 9 3.62 -7.35 26.72
N VAL A 10 4.59 -6.50 27.04
CA VAL A 10 4.85 -5.26 26.28
C VAL A 10 5.26 -5.60 24.84
N GLY A 11 6.15 -6.57 24.65
CA GLY A 11 6.56 -7.04 23.32
C GLY A 11 5.39 -7.58 22.50
N GLY A 12 4.50 -8.36 23.11
CA GLY A 12 3.28 -8.86 22.48
C GLY A 12 2.30 -7.75 22.11
N PHE A 13 2.13 -6.76 22.99
CA PHE A 13 1.29 -5.59 22.73
C PHE A 13 1.83 -4.74 21.57
N LEU A 14 3.14 -4.47 21.56
CA LEU A 14 3.80 -3.77 20.47
C LEU A 14 3.68 -4.56 19.16
N PHE A 15 3.93 -5.87 19.19
CA PHE A 15 3.78 -6.73 18.02
C PHE A 15 2.35 -6.67 17.46
N TYR A 16 1.34 -6.78 18.31
CA TYR A 16 -0.05 -6.64 17.90
C TYR A 16 -0.33 -5.27 17.27
N TYR A 17 0.12 -4.19 17.92
CA TYR A 17 -0.18 -2.84 17.47
C TYR A 17 0.52 -2.46 16.16
N PHE A 18 1.77 -2.89 15.96
CA PHE A 18 2.58 -2.52 14.80
C PHE A 18 2.45 -3.49 13.63
N ILE A 19 2.16 -4.78 13.87
CA ILE A 19 2.16 -5.81 12.82
C ILE A 19 0.75 -6.32 12.53
N VAL A 20 -0.03 -6.67 13.57
CA VAL A 20 -1.34 -7.31 13.37
C VAL A 20 -2.42 -6.29 13.06
N LYS A 21 -2.51 -5.20 13.83
CA LYS A 21 -3.55 -4.18 13.67
C LYS A 21 -3.61 -3.58 12.26
N PRO A 22 -2.49 -3.25 11.58
CA PRO A 22 -2.55 -2.75 10.20
C PRO A 22 -3.16 -3.73 9.20
N LEU A 23 -3.06 -5.05 9.44
CA LEU A 23 -3.62 -6.09 8.56
C LEU A 23 -5.14 -6.22 8.63
N HIS A 24 -5.78 -5.54 9.60
CA HIS A 24 -7.24 -5.47 9.73
C HIS A 24 -7.85 -4.25 9.05
N TYR A 25 -7.04 -3.41 8.39
CA TYR A 25 -7.50 -2.15 7.80
C TYR A 25 -8.72 -2.29 6.87
N TRP A 26 -8.74 -3.31 6.00
CA TRP A 26 -9.86 -3.52 5.08
C TRP A 26 -11.03 -4.28 5.73
N THR A 27 -10.76 -5.25 6.60
CA THR A 27 -11.81 -5.98 7.34
C THR A 27 -12.64 -5.03 8.20
N ASP A 28 -11.99 -4.07 8.87
CA ASP A 28 -12.65 -3.08 9.72
C ASP A 28 -13.54 -2.11 8.92
N ARG A 29 -13.32 -2.01 7.61
CA ARG A 29 -14.07 -1.16 6.67
C ARG A 29 -15.10 -1.95 5.85
N GLY A 30 -15.28 -3.24 6.13
CA GLY A 30 -16.18 -4.11 5.39
C GLY A 30 -15.72 -4.42 3.97
N VAL A 31 -14.46 -4.17 3.64
CA VAL A 31 -13.88 -4.48 2.34
C VAL A 31 -13.31 -5.90 2.38
N GLN A 32 -13.67 -6.71 1.39
CA GLN A 32 -13.14 -8.07 1.28
C GLN A 32 -11.64 -8.00 0.97
N GLN A 33 -10.84 -8.63 1.82
CA GLN A 33 -9.41 -8.82 1.63
C GLN A 33 -9.08 -10.31 1.59
N GLY A 34 -7.93 -10.63 1.01
CA GLY A 34 -7.34 -11.97 1.14
C GLY A 34 -6.93 -12.32 2.57
N ASN A 35 -6.16 -13.39 2.73
CA ASN A 35 -5.53 -13.73 4.01
C ASN A 35 -4.07 -13.24 4.01
N PRO A 36 -3.81 -11.99 4.45
CA PRO A 36 -2.45 -11.46 4.43
C PRO A 36 -1.56 -12.25 5.41
N LYS A 37 -0.41 -12.72 4.94
CA LYS A 37 0.56 -13.39 5.83
C LYS A 37 1.12 -12.36 6.81
N LEU A 38 1.18 -12.74 8.09
CA LEU A 38 1.47 -11.88 9.25
C LEU A 38 2.69 -10.95 9.15
N ILE A 39 3.72 -11.24 8.34
CA ILE A 39 4.99 -10.49 8.38
C ILE A 39 5.21 -9.60 7.16
N PHE A 40 4.69 -9.94 5.97
CA PHE A 40 4.88 -9.15 4.73
C PHE A 40 3.62 -9.07 3.86
N GLY A 41 2.46 -9.32 4.47
CA GLY A 41 1.19 -9.38 3.77
C GLY A 41 1.19 -10.42 2.67
N ASP A 42 0.54 -10.09 1.56
CA ASP A 42 0.47 -10.96 0.38
C ASP A 42 1.76 -10.91 -0.47
N SER A 43 2.74 -10.06 -0.17
CA SER A 43 3.99 -9.92 -0.95
C SER A 43 5.12 -10.89 -0.52
N TRP A 44 4.90 -11.72 0.50
CA TRP A 44 5.94 -12.56 1.10
C TRP A 44 6.58 -13.56 0.14
N ASP A 45 5.79 -14.16 -0.75
CA ASP A 45 6.31 -15.16 -1.69
C ASP A 45 7.19 -14.50 -2.77
N SER A 46 6.90 -13.25 -3.16
CA SER A 46 7.76 -12.46 -4.04
C SER A 46 9.09 -12.09 -3.38
N ILE A 47 9.06 -11.71 -2.10
CA ILE A 47 10.29 -11.37 -1.34
C ILE A 47 11.22 -12.58 -1.21
N ARG A 48 10.65 -13.78 -1.07
CA ARG A 48 11.40 -15.03 -1.03
C ARG A 48 11.87 -15.52 -2.42
N GLY A 49 11.59 -14.76 -3.48
CA GLY A 49 11.91 -15.13 -4.85
C GLY A 49 11.14 -16.36 -5.36
N LYS A 50 10.03 -16.73 -4.72
CA LYS A 50 9.20 -17.87 -5.15
C LYS A 50 8.28 -17.54 -6.32
N GLU A 51 8.06 -16.26 -6.56
CA GLU A 51 7.27 -15.74 -7.66
C GLU A 51 7.85 -14.41 -8.12
N ASN A 52 7.56 -14.03 -9.35
CA ASN A 52 7.88 -12.70 -9.85
C ASN A 52 6.77 -11.68 -9.51
N ILE A 53 7.05 -10.39 -9.72
CA ILE A 53 6.11 -9.32 -9.39
C ILE A 53 4.80 -9.40 -10.21
N MET A 54 4.85 -9.91 -11.43
CA MET A 54 3.67 -10.03 -12.29
C MET A 54 2.76 -11.17 -11.82
N GLU A 55 3.35 -12.30 -11.43
CA GLU A 55 2.65 -13.43 -10.81
C GLU A 55 1.97 -13.01 -9.50
N MET A 56 2.65 -12.16 -8.70
CA MET A 56 2.06 -11.56 -7.50
C MET A 56 0.79 -10.76 -7.82
N PHE A 57 0.84 -9.87 -8.82
CA PHE A 57 -0.33 -9.09 -9.24
C PHE A 57 -1.46 -9.96 -9.79
N ILE A 58 -1.14 -11.00 -10.56
CA ILE A 58 -2.11 -11.97 -11.05
C ILE A 58 -2.79 -12.69 -9.88
N ARG A 59 -2.01 -13.09 -8.86
CA ARG A 59 -2.57 -13.67 -7.63
C ARG A 59 -3.49 -12.70 -6.92
N PHE A 60 -3.09 -11.44 -6.74
CA PHE A 60 -3.91 -10.41 -6.09
C PHE A 60 -5.25 -10.23 -6.82
N TYR A 61 -5.20 -10.17 -8.14
CA TYR A 61 -6.39 -10.13 -8.97
C TYR A 61 -7.27 -11.35 -8.68
N ASN A 62 -6.73 -12.55 -8.73
CA ASN A 62 -7.51 -13.79 -8.60
C ASN A 62 -7.95 -14.14 -7.15
N GLN A 63 -7.51 -13.40 -6.13
CA GLN A 63 -7.73 -13.76 -4.72
C GLN A 63 -9.20 -13.60 -4.27
N CYS A 64 -9.93 -12.65 -4.85
CA CYS A 64 -11.32 -12.35 -4.52
C CYS A 64 -12.20 -12.32 -5.79
N PRO A 65 -12.48 -13.49 -6.42
CA PRO A 65 -13.29 -13.53 -7.63
C PRO A 65 -14.72 -13.05 -7.36
N GLY A 66 -15.32 -12.32 -8.31
CA GLY A 66 -16.69 -11.82 -8.21
C GLY A 66 -16.86 -10.51 -7.42
N THR A 67 -15.80 -9.99 -6.81
CA THR A 67 -15.83 -8.66 -6.16
C THR A 67 -15.54 -7.53 -7.14
N ARG A 68 -16.17 -6.36 -6.92
CA ARG A 68 -15.89 -5.13 -7.69
C ARG A 68 -14.55 -4.49 -7.30
N TYR A 69 -14.18 -4.63 -6.04
CA TYR A 69 -12.92 -4.17 -5.46
C TYR A 69 -12.52 -5.10 -4.32
N SER A 70 -11.23 -5.20 -4.05
CA SER A 70 -10.68 -5.97 -2.94
C SER A 70 -9.53 -5.24 -2.27
N GLY A 71 -9.36 -5.46 -0.97
CA GLY A 71 -8.23 -4.97 -0.22
C GLY A 71 -7.05 -5.93 -0.35
N ILE A 72 -5.88 -5.39 -0.68
CA ILE A 72 -4.61 -6.11 -0.69
C ILE A 72 -3.59 -5.37 0.18
N TYR A 73 -2.53 -6.07 0.58
CA TYR A 73 -1.39 -5.44 1.24
C TYR A 73 -0.15 -5.61 0.36
N GLN A 74 0.30 -4.49 -0.20
CA GLN A 74 1.60 -4.44 -0.84
C GLN A 74 2.63 -4.07 0.22
N PHE A 75 3.41 -5.06 0.66
CA PHE A 75 4.21 -4.99 1.88
C PHE A 75 3.33 -4.72 3.13
N PHE A 76 3.53 -3.57 3.78
CA PHE A 76 2.74 -3.12 4.93
C PHE A 76 1.70 -2.06 4.58
N MET A 77 1.58 -1.69 3.30
CA MET A 77 0.67 -0.63 2.88
C MET A 77 -0.67 -1.21 2.41
N PRO A 78 -1.80 -0.84 3.03
CA PRO A 78 -3.12 -1.21 2.54
C PRO A 78 -3.34 -0.56 1.17
N THR A 79 -3.59 -1.38 0.15
CA THR A 79 -3.84 -0.93 -1.23
C THR A 79 -5.19 -1.48 -1.70
N LEU A 80 -6.00 -0.62 -2.32
CA LEU A 80 -7.27 -1.03 -2.89
C LEU A 80 -7.05 -1.51 -4.32
N LEU A 81 -7.43 -2.74 -4.61
CA LEU A 81 -7.44 -3.31 -5.95
C LEU A 81 -8.84 -3.16 -6.54
N ILE A 82 -8.94 -2.41 -7.64
CA ILE A 82 -10.21 -2.18 -8.34
C ILE A 82 -10.28 -3.10 -9.56
N ARG A 83 -11.40 -3.80 -9.72
CA ARG A 83 -11.64 -4.74 -10.83
C ARG A 83 -12.75 -4.29 -11.77
N ASP A 84 -13.69 -3.49 -11.27
CA ASP A 84 -14.85 -3.03 -12.02
C ASP A 84 -14.47 -1.87 -12.98
N PRO A 85 -14.61 -2.05 -14.32
CA PRO A 85 -14.28 -1.01 -15.29
C PRO A 85 -15.07 0.29 -15.09
N ASP A 86 -16.32 0.20 -14.63
CA ASP A 86 -17.15 1.39 -14.38
C ASP A 86 -16.60 2.20 -13.22
N LEU A 87 -16.10 1.51 -12.17
CA LEU A 87 -15.46 2.15 -11.02
C LEU A 87 -14.11 2.76 -11.40
N ILE A 88 -13.32 2.06 -12.22
CA ILE A 88 -12.06 2.61 -12.75
C ILE A 88 -12.34 3.89 -13.51
N LYS A 89 -13.32 3.88 -14.42
CA LYS A 89 -13.70 5.06 -15.21
C LYS A 89 -14.20 6.19 -14.32
N GLN A 90 -14.97 5.88 -13.28
CA GLN A 90 -15.42 6.89 -12.34
C GLN A 90 -14.21 7.57 -11.65
N ILE A 91 -13.29 6.78 -11.11
CA ILE A 91 -12.12 7.28 -10.37
C ILE A 91 -11.15 8.04 -11.30
N THR A 92 -10.90 7.54 -12.50
CA THR A 92 -9.89 8.12 -13.41
C THR A 92 -10.42 9.25 -14.29
N VAL A 93 -11.74 9.39 -14.44
CA VAL A 93 -12.34 10.42 -15.31
C VAL A 93 -13.20 11.41 -14.53
N LYS A 94 -14.16 10.93 -13.74
CA LYS A 94 -15.11 11.83 -13.04
C LYS A 94 -14.49 12.43 -11.79
N ASP A 95 -13.83 11.59 -11.00
CA ASP A 95 -13.29 11.96 -9.70
C ASP A 95 -11.77 12.19 -9.73
N PHE A 96 -11.19 12.37 -10.92
CA PHE A 96 -9.74 12.49 -11.14
C PHE A 96 -9.08 13.55 -10.25
N ASP A 97 -9.77 14.68 -10.02
CA ASP A 97 -9.29 15.78 -9.19
C ASP A 97 -8.97 15.37 -7.74
N HIS A 98 -9.54 14.25 -7.25
CA HIS A 98 -9.26 13.69 -5.93
C HIS A 98 -8.09 12.69 -5.93
N PHE A 99 -7.66 12.22 -7.09
CA PHE A 99 -6.66 11.15 -7.27
C PHE A 99 -5.47 11.60 -8.13
N THR A 100 -5.05 12.86 -7.98
CA THR A 100 -3.96 13.46 -8.76
C THR A 100 -2.57 12.97 -8.36
N ASP A 101 -2.42 12.42 -7.16
CA ASP A 101 -1.11 12.03 -6.63
C ASP A 101 -0.70 10.62 -7.07
N HIS A 102 0.50 10.53 -7.62
CA HIS A 102 1.13 9.25 -7.91
C HIS A 102 1.70 8.59 -6.65
N ARG A 103 1.70 7.26 -6.65
CA ARG A 103 2.41 6.49 -5.62
C ARG A 103 3.91 6.65 -5.80
N SER A 104 4.55 7.34 -4.86
CA SER A 104 6.02 7.35 -4.81
C SER A 104 6.55 6.01 -4.31
N LEU A 105 7.50 5.43 -5.04
CA LEU A 105 8.25 4.26 -4.61
C LEU A 105 9.48 4.62 -3.77
N VAL A 106 9.81 5.92 -3.69
CA VAL A 106 11.00 6.45 -3.02
C VAL A 106 10.58 7.49 -1.98
N PRO A 107 11.22 7.55 -0.80
CA PRO A 107 11.00 8.62 0.17
C PRO A 107 11.21 10.00 -0.47
N GLU A 108 10.51 11.04 0.01
CA GLU A 108 10.66 12.40 -0.53
C GLU A 108 12.09 12.94 -0.33
N ASP A 109 12.73 12.56 0.78
CA ASP A 109 14.14 12.86 1.08
C ASP A 109 15.12 11.84 0.45
N GLY A 110 14.62 10.92 -0.37
CA GLY A 110 15.42 9.94 -1.09
C GLY A 110 16.18 10.56 -2.26
N ASP A 111 16.85 9.70 -3.02
CA ASP A 111 17.66 10.11 -4.17
C ASP A 111 16.86 11.05 -5.10
N PRO A 112 17.35 12.29 -5.35
CA PRO A 112 16.69 13.28 -6.20
C PRO A 112 16.30 12.76 -7.58
N LEU A 113 17.02 11.80 -8.15
CA LEU A 113 16.69 11.19 -9.44
C LEU A 113 15.35 10.46 -9.41
N TRP A 114 15.04 9.83 -8.28
CA TRP A 114 13.83 9.05 -8.12
C TRP A 114 12.70 9.83 -7.43
N SER A 115 13.03 10.83 -6.61
CA SER A 115 12.04 11.66 -5.89
C SER A 115 11.61 12.92 -6.63
N LYS A 116 12.42 13.46 -7.55
CA LYS A 116 12.15 14.74 -8.26
C LYS A 116 11.96 14.60 -9.78
N ASN A 117 11.63 13.41 -10.28
CA ASN A 117 11.29 13.23 -11.69
C ASN A 117 9.81 13.56 -11.97
N LEU A 118 9.48 13.78 -13.25
CA LEU A 118 8.13 14.16 -13.70
C LEU A 118 7.03 13.17 -13.26
N VAL A 119 7.36 11.88 -13.16
CA VAL A 119 6.41 10.82 -12.80
C VAL A 119 6.16 10.77 -11.29
N ALA A 120 7.08 11.30 -10.48
CA ALA A 120 6.99 11.34 -9.02
C ALA A 120 6.36 12.65 -8.49
N LEU A 121 6.05 13.62 -9.36
CA LEU A 121 5.41 14.88 -8.96
C LEU A 121 4.00 14.63 -8.40
N LYS A 122 3.65 15.41 -7.37
CA LYS A 122 2.34 15.39 -6.70
C LYS A 122 1.55 16.66 -7.01
N GLY A 123 0.22 16.62 -6.91
CA GLY A 123 -0.75 17.61 -7.39
C GLY A 123 -0.74 18.99 -6.71
N LYS A 124 0.32 19.37 -6.01
CA LYS A 124 0.53 20.72 -5.49
C LYS A 124 1.97 21.18 -5.70
N VAL A 125 2.34 21.29 -6.97
CA VAL A 125 3.57 21.99 -7.37
C VAL A 125 3.22 23.47 -7.50
N ASP A 126 3.67 24.30 -6.57
CA ASP A 126 3.84 25.74 -6.82
C ASP A 126 4.88 25.87 -7.93
N ILE A 127 4.43 25.90 -9.19
CA ILE A 127 5.26 26.01 -10.41
C ILE A 127 6.22 27.21 -10.33
N ILE A 128 5.95 28.17 -9.43
CA ILE A 128 6.74 29.37 -9.19
C ILE A 128 8.09 29.09 -8.49
N LYS A 129 8.26 27.99 -7.76
CA LYS A 129 9.53 27.72 -7.05
C LYS A 129 10.63 27.09 -7.90
N ILE A 130 10.29 26.52 -9.06
CA ILE A 130 11.29 25.87 -9.94
C ILE A 130 12.02 26.89 -10.82
N THR A 131 11.66 28.18 -10.74
CA THR A 131 12.26 29.25 -11.55
C THR A 131 13.16 30.20 -10.74
N TYR A 132 13.34 29.97 -9.43
CA TYR A 132 14.06 30.88 -8.54
C TYR A 132 15.08 30.15 -7.64
N ASP A 133 15.86 29.26 -8.23
CA ASP A 133 17.09 28.77 -7.59
C ASP A 133 18.19 28.68 -8.68
N GLU A 134 18.58 29.87 -9.17
CA GLU A 134 19.90 30.15 -9.75
C GLU A 134 20.68 31.05 -8.79
#